data_AF-A0A0D2VAS1-F1
#
_entry.id   AF-A0A0D2VAS1-F1
#
_cell.length_a   1.000
_cell.length_b   1.000
_cell.length_c   1.000
_cell.angle_alpha   90.00
_cell.angle_beta   90.00
_cell.angle_gamma   90.00
#
_symmetry.space_group_name_H-M   'P 1'
#
loop_
_entity.id
_entity.type
_entity.pdbx_description
1 polymer ?
#
loop_
_entity_poly.entity_id
_entity_poly.type
_entity_poly.pdbx_seq_one_letter_code
_entity_poly.pdbx_strand_id
1 'polypeptide(L)'
;MSGSLRRFAAITRLSQKQPFADLADPINRIHPFLKNRTKTQAREYVRFPNVVRKVREYEISPSLFSSSFSSSSSSSTASFGKLGFVGWYLGMVKSWPVLTKSVTSSAIYVAADLSSQTISKSSSEPYDLVRTSRMAGYGLLILGPSLHLWFNLMSKLFPKRDLISTLKKMAMGQLLYGPTMTVVFFSLNARLQGESGDEIVSRLKRDLLPTMLNGIMYWPFCDFITFRFVPVHLQPLVSNSFSYLWTVYMTYMASLEKPVSITC
;
A
#
# COMPACT_ATOMS: atom_id res chain seq x y z
N MET A 1 -32.47 42.37 -38.28
CA MET A 1 -32.64 41.18 -37.42
C MET A 1 -31.82 40.05 -38.02
N SER A 2 -30.97 39.46 -37.19
CA SER A 2 -29.92 38.50 -37.54
C SER A 2 -30.47 37.13 -37.95
N GLY A 3 -29.76 36.44 -38.84
CA GLY A 3 -29.98 35.05 -39.24
C GLY A 3 -28.98 34.67 -40.33
N SER A 4 -27.78 34.20 -39.96
CA SER A 4 -27.45 32.78 -39.86
C SER A 4 -27.71 32.02 -41.15
N LEU A 5 -26.63 31.60 -41.84
CA LEU A 5 -26.42 30.23 -42.33
C LEU A 5 -25.18 30.18 -43.24
N ARG A 6 -24.12 29.56 -42.70
CA ARG A 6 -23.26 28.53 -43.33
C ARG A 6 -22.71 28.78 -44.75
N ARG A 7 -21.40 28.62 -44.90
CA ARG A 7 -20.68 27.61 -45.73
C ARG A 7 -19.31 28.19 -46.12
N PHE A 8 -18.20 27.64 -45.63
CA PHE A 8 -17.47 26.53 -46.27
C PHE A 8 -17.29 26.75 -47.78
N ALA A 9 -16.07 27.09 -48.19
CA ALA A 9 -15.39 26.60 -49.40
C ALA A 9 -14.33 27.61 -49.89
N ALA A 10 -13.07 27.46 -49.44
CA ALA A 10 -11.91 27.97 -50.17
C ALA A 10 -10.62 27.29 -49.69
N ILE A 11 -10.61 25.96 -49.71
CA ILE A 11 -9.38 25.25 -50.08
C ILE A 11 -9.30 25.40 -51.60
N THR A 12 -8.11 25.71 -52.15
CA THR A 12 -7.55 25.09 -53.37
C THR A 12 -6.42 25.94 -53.98
N ARG A 13 -5.19 25.42 -53.82
CA ARG A 13 -4.06 25.44 -54.80
C ARG A 13 -3.32 26.77 -55.00
N LEU A 14 -2.02 26.84 -55.33
CA LEU A 14 -0.87 25.93 -55.51
C LEU A 14 0.34 26.84 -55.77
N SER A 15 1.55 26.26 -55.78
CA SER A 15 2.80 26.81 -56.37
C SER A 15 3.58 27.73 -55.42
N GLN A 16 4.90 27.60 -55.18
CA GLN A 16 5.94 27.09 -56.07
C GLN A 16 7.30 26.95 -55.31
N LYS A 17 8.04 25.86 -55.61
CA LYS A 17 9.52 25.69 -55.61
C LYS A 17 10.32 25.57 -54.30
N GLN A 18 10.88 24.36 -54.09
CA GLN A 18 12.31 24.16 -53.79
C GLN A 18 13.06 23.83 -55.11
N PRO A 19 14.39 24.03 -55.23
CA PRO A 19 15.34 22.95 -54.88
C PRO A 19 16.77 23.41 -54.47
N PHE A 20 17.57 22.46 -53.95
CA PHE A 20 18.93 22.05 -54.43
C PHE A 20 19.90 21.68 -53.27
N ALA A 21 20.59 20.55 -53.46
CA ALA A 21 21.39 19.82 -52.49
C ALA A 21 22.91 20.00 -52.70
N ASP A 22 23.65 19.57 -51.68
CA ASP A 22 25.05 19.09 -51.63
C ASP A 22 26.22 20.05 -51.91
N LEU A 23 27.06 20.26 -50.87
CA LEU A 23 28.50 20.08 -51.00
C LEU A 23 29.17 19.80 -49.64
N ALA A 24 30.10 18.85 -49.67
CA ALA A 24 30.77 18.16 -48.58
C ALA A 24 31.65 19.00 -47.64
N ASP A 25 31.89 18.42 -46.45
CA ASP A 25 32.80 18.81 -45.38
C ASP A 25 34.24 19.13 -45.84
N PRO A 26 34.98 19.98 -45.10
CA PRO A 26 35.96 19.39 -44.20
C PRO A 26 36.12 20.12 -42.85
N ILE A 27 36.10 19.30 -41.81
CA ILE A 27 37.01 19.24 -40.64
C ILE A 27 37.97 20.43 -40.49
N ASN A 28 37.95 20.98 -39.27
CA ASN A 28 38.82 22.03 -38.71
C ASN A 28 38.35 23.47 -38.94
N ARG A 29 37.34 23.87 -38.16
CA ARG A 29 37.54 25.00 -37.24
C ARG A 29 36.44 25.03 -36.16
N ILE A 30 36.91 24.89 -34.92
CA ILE A 30 36.30 25.44 -33.70
C ILE A 30 35.26 24.53 -33.00
N HIS A 31 35.73 23.34 -32.58
CA HIS A 31 35.37 22.80 -31.26
C HIS A 31 36.17 23.60 -30.21
N PRO A 32 35.52 24.28 -29.25
CA PRO A 32 35.13 23.59 -28.02
C PRO A 32 33.81 24.14 -27.45
N PHE A 33 32.66 23.72 -27.97
CA PHE A 33 31.36 24.05 -27.35
C PHE A 33 30.49 22.84 -27.00
N LEU A 34 31.01 21.62 -27.14
CA LEU A 34 30.32 20.38 -26.75
C LEU A 34 31.18 19.44 -25.89
N LYS A 35 31.96 20.00 -24.94
CA LYS A 35 32.69 19.21 -23.93
C LYS A 35 32.53 19.79 -22.51
N ASN A 36 31.34 20.25 -22.14
CA ASN A 36 31.06 20.65 -20.75
C ASN A 36 29.59 20.55 -20.29
N ARG A 37 28.72 19.81 -20.99
CA ARG A 37 27.30 19.68 -20.60
C ARG A 37 26.88 18.29 -20.08
N THR A 38 27.85 17.52 -19.60
CA THR A 38 27.66 16.24 -18.91
C THR A 38 28.59 16.14 -17.70
N LYS A 39 28.44 17.06 -16.73
CA LYS A 39 28.93 16.93 -15.35
C LYS A 39 28.41 18.08 -14.47
N THR A 40 27.08 18.18 -14.34
CA THR A 40 26.47 19.01 -13.29
C THR A 40 25.15 18.39 -12.86
N GLN A 41 25.23 17.17 -12.34
CA GLN A 41 24.26 16.70 -11.36
C GLN A 41 24.89 16.85 -9.98
N ALA A 42 24.01 17.15 -9.02
CA ALA A 42 24.23 17.18 -7.58
C ALA A 42 24.95 18.41 -7.01
N ARG A 43 24.17 19.48 -6.81
CA ARG A 43 24.12 20.27 -5.56
C ARG A 43 23.18 21.46 -5.76
N GLU A 44 22.03 21.45 -5.08
CA GLU A 44 21.64 22.51 -4.14
C GLU A 44 20.26 22.26 -3.52
N TYR A 45 20.30 22.14 -2.18
CA TYR A 45 19.32 22.60 -1.19
C TYR A 45 17.81 22.38 -1.42
N VAL A 46 17.36 21.15 -1.14
CA VAL A 46 16.04 20.94 -0.54
C VAL A 46 16.21 20.98 0.98
N ARG A 47 15.84 22.11 1.58
CA ARG A 47 15.85 22.35 3.03
C ARG A 47 14.68 21.60 3.66
N PHE A 48 14.92 20.39 4.16
CA PHE A 48 13.99 19.67 5.02
C PHE A 48 13.86 20.36 6.40
N PRO A 49 12.65 20.55 6.94
CA PRO A 49 12.47 21.05 8.30
C PRO A 49 12.95 20.03 9.35
N ASN A 50 13.61 20.55 10.39
CA ASN A 50 14.30 19.86 11.48
C ASN A 50 13.37 19.05 12.41
N VAL A 51 12.85 17.90 11.95
CA VAL A 51 12.08 16.98 12.81
C VAL A 51 12.87 15.70 13.19
N VAL A 52 14.03 15.45 12.58
CA VAL A 52 14.81 14.21 12.79
C VAL A 52 15.99 14.36 13.75
N ARG A 53 16.23 15.55 14.33
CA ARG A 53 17.38 15.77 15.25
C ARG A 53 17.07 15.52 16.74
N LYS A 54 15.84 15.14 17.10
CA LYS A 54 15.47 14.89 18.51
C LYS A 54 15.27 13.40 18.82
N VAL A 55 16.17 12.55 18.31
CA VAL A 55 16.31 11.14 18.73
C VAL A 55 17.79 10.76 18.74
N ARG A 56 18.57 11.41 19.59
CA ARG A 56 19.87 10.91 20.05
C ARG A 56 20.23 11.65 21.33
N GLU A 57 19.61 11.24 22.42
CA GLU A 57 20.10 11.36 23.81
C GLU A 57 19.01 10.78 24.71
N TYR A 58 19.11 9.47 24.94
CA TYR A 58 18.65 8.89 26.20
C TYR A 58 19.91 8.29 26.81
N GLU A 59 20.66 9.16 27.46
CA GLU A 59 21.74 8.82 28.38
C GLU A 59 21.19 7.81 29.40
N ILE A 60 21.75 6.61 29.37
CA ILE A 60 21.61 5.61 30.41
C ILE A 60 22.38 6.16 31.61
N SER A 61 21.66 6.71 32.60
CA SER A 61 22.25 6.97 33.91
C SER A 61 22.42 5.63 34.65
N PRO A 62 23.65 5.21 34.98
CA PRO A 62 23.91 4.02 35.79
C PRO A 62 24.07 4.46 37.23
N SER A 63 22.99 4.47 38.00
CA SER A 63 23.09 4.55 39.45
C SER A 63 22.48 3.29 40.04
N LEU A 64 23.24 2.69 40.97
CA LEU A 64 22.95 1.46 41.72
C LEU A 64 23.64 0.18 41.19
N PHE A 65 24.96 0.23 41.06
CA PHE A 65 25.80 -0.93 41.41
C PHE A 65 26.71 -0.55 42.57
N SER A 66 26.41 -1.09 43.75
CA SER A 66 27.42 -1.33 44.78
C SER A 66 26.95 -2.50 45.65
N SER A 67 27.31 -3.72 45.24
CA SER A 67 27.73 -4.77 46.17
C SER A 67 28.54 -5.84 45.43
N SER A 68 29.83 -5.82 45.76
CA SER A 68 30.77 -6.93 45.89
C SER A 68 30.69 -8.13 44.94
N PHE A 69 31.58 -8.09 43.95
CA PHE A 69 32.45 -9.18 43.46
C PHE A 69 32.15 -10.61 43.96
N SER A 70 31.71 -11.46 43.03
CA SER A 70 32.15 -12.85 42.96
C SER A 70 32.21 -13.27 41.49
N SER A 71 33.43 -13.59 41.07
CA SER A 71 33.84 -13.90 39.72
C SER A 71 33.24 -15.22 39.26
N SER A 72 32.49 -15.19 38.17
CA SER A 72 32.21 -16.38 37.35
C SER A 72 32.10 -15.90 35.90
N SER A 73 33.20 -16.05 35.18
CA SER A 73 33.29 -15.83 33.75
C SER A 73 32.28 -16.72 33.03
N SER A 74 31.17 -16.15 32.59
CA SER A 74 30.33 -16.74 31.56
C SER A 74 30.23 -15.74 30.42
N SER A 75 30.86 -16.09 29.31
CA SER A 75 30.67 -15.46 28.01
C SER A 75 29.20 -15.58 27.65
N SER A 76 28.42 -14.53 27.93
CA SER A 76 27.05 -14.41 27.47
C SER A 76 27.06 -14.05 25.99
N THR A 77 27.26 -15.07 25.15
CA THR A 77 26.71 -15.07 23.80
C THR A 77 25.24 -14.67 23.92
N ALA A 78 24.87 -13.57 23.28
CA ALA A 78 23.52 -13.02 23.31
C ALA A 78 22.53 -14.14 22.99
N SER A 79 21.81 -14.59 24.01
CA SER A 79 20.79 -15.61 23.88
C SER A 79 19.61 -15.01 23.13
N PHE A 80 19.61 -15.20 21.81
CA PHE A 80 18.39 -15.19 20.98
C PHE A 80 17.37 -16.26 21.41
N GLY A 81 17.67 -17.04 22.47
CA GLY A 81 17.04 -18.33 22.76
C GLY A 81 15.92 -18.34 23.80
N LYS A 82 15.48 -17.22 24.38
CA LYS A 82 14.36 -17.25 25.37
C LYS A 82 13.21 -16.25 25.17
N LEU A 83 13.31 -15.31 24.23
CA LEU A 83 12.16 -14.48 23.82
C LEU A 83 11.56 -14.89 22.46
N GLY A 84 12.26 -15.73 21.67
CA GLY A 84 11.78 -16.26 20.38
C GLY A 84 11.44 -15.19 19.32
N PHE A 85 11.01 -15.66 18.14
CA PHE A 85 10.52 -14.79 17.06
C PHE A 85 9.35 -13.89 17.51
N VAL A 86 8.46 -14.43 18.36
CA VAL A 86 7.30 -13.71 18.89
C VAL A 86 7.71 -12.53 19.76
N GLY A 87 8.64 -12.72 20.70
CA GLY A 87 9.14 -11.64 21.56
C GLY A 87 9.86 -10.56 20.76
N TRP A 88 10.64 -10.95 19.73
CA TRP A 88 11.24 -10.00 18.80
C TRP A 88 10.19 -9.18 18.04
N TYR A 89 9.17 -9.82 17.47
CA TYR A 89 8.10 -9.13 16.76
C TYR A 89 7.33 -8.18 17.67
N LEU A 90 6.98 -8.62 18.88
CA LEU A 90 6.31 -7.78 19.88
C LEU A 90 7.20 -6.59 20.31
N GLY A 91 8.51 -6.79 20.41
CA GLY A 91 9.48 -5.72 20.66
C GLY A 91 9.51 -4.69 19.54
N MET A 92 9.47 -5.12 18.28
CA MET A 92 9.37 -4.22 17.13
C MET A 92 8.04 -3.47 17.10
N VAL A 93 6.91 -4.15 17.33
CA VAL A 93 5.59 -3.50 17.40
C VAL A 93 5.54 -2.43 18.49
N LYS A 94 6.31 -2.56 19.57
CA LYS A 94 6.41 -1.52 20.61
C LYS A 94 7.34 -0.37 20.20
N SER A 95 8.49 -0.68 19.60
CA SER A 95 9.54 0.32 19.30
C SER A 95 9.23 1.14 18.04
N TRP A 96 8.72 0.49 16.99
CA TRP A 96 8.43 1.09 15.69
C TRP A 96 7.02 0.71 15.22
N PRO A 97 5.96 1.09 15.98
CA PRO A 97 4.63 0.51 15.85
C PRO A 97 4.00 0.69 14.47
N VAL A 98 4.19 1.84 13.81
CA VAL A 98 3.60 2.10 12.49
C VAL A 98 4.36 1.32 11.42
N LEU A 99 5.69 1.39 11.43
CA LEU A 99 6.53 0.73 10.43
C LEU A 99 6.35 -0.79 10.49
N THR A 100 6.45 -1.40 11.66
CA THR A 100 6.31 -2.85 11.80
C THR A 100 4.95 -3.33 11.30
N LYS A 101 3.85 -2.67 11.69
CA LYS A 101 2.51 -3.02 11.23
C LYS A 101 2.34 -2.83 9.72
N SER A 102 3.01 -1.84 9.16
CA SER A 102 2.99 -1.57 7.71
C SER A 102 3.72 -2.64 6.91
N VAL A 103 4.92 -3.02 7.35
CA VAL A 103 5.66 -4.14 6.75
C VAL A 103 4.87 -5.44 6.86
N THR A 104 4.25 -5.71 8.01
CA THR A 104 3.43 -6.90 8.19
C THR A 104 2.19 -6.88 7.30
N SER A 105 1.49 -5.74 7.17
CA SER A 105 0.35 -5.61 6.26
C SER A 105 0.77 -5.83 4.80
N SER A 106 1.90 -5.26 4.38
CA SER A 106 2.49 -5.52 3.05
C SER A 106 2.75 -7.00 2.81
N ALA A 107 3.37 -7.70 3.76
CA ALA A 107 3.66 -9.12 3.63
C ALA A 107 2.37 -9.95 3.50
N ILE A 108 1.34 -9.61 4.28
CA ILE A 108 0.03 -10.29 4.22
C ILE A 108 -0.65 -10.04 2.88
N TYR A 109 -0.61 -8.82 2.34
CA TYR A 109 -1.20 -8.50 1.03
C TYR A 109 -0.45 -9.16 -0.12
N VAL A 110 0.87 -9.26 -0.05
CA VAL A 110 1.67 -10.05 -1.01
C VAL A 110 1.24 -11.51 -0.96
N ALA A 111 1.15 -12.10 0.24
CA ALA A 111 0.71 -13.48 0.39
C ALA A 111 -0.71 -13.69 -0.13
N ALA A 112 -1.64 -12.78 0.18
CA ALA A 112 -3.03 -12.85 -0.28
C ALA A 112 -3.12 -12.80 -1.81
N ASP A 113 -2.34 -11.93 -2.44
CA ASP A 113 -2.32 -11.80 -3.90
C ASP A 113 -1.69 -13.02 -4.58
N LEU A 114 -0.56 -13.54 -4.06
CA LEU A 114 0.04 -14.76 -4.59
C LEU A 114 -0.88 -15.96 -4.45
N SER A 115 -1.57 -16.10 -3.31
CA SER A 115 -2.60 -17.14 -3.13
C SER A 115 -3.75 -16.95 -4.11
N SER A 116 -4.24 -15.73 -4.28
CA SER A 116 -5.31 -15.40 -5.25
C SER A 116 -4.92 -15.76 -6.68
N GLN A 117 -3.70 -15.41 -7.08
CA GLN A 117 -3.16 -15.76 -8.39
C GLN A 117 -3.02 -17.28 -8.55
N THR A 118 -2.57 -17.99 -7.52
CA THR A 118 -2.43 -19.46 -7.56
C THR A 118 -3.79 -20.15 -7.74
N ILE A 119 -4.85 -19.64 -7.11
CA ILE A 119 -6.21 -20.18 -7.25
C ILE A 119 -6.82 -19.85 -8.62
N SER A 120 -6.56 -18.65 -9.15
CA SER A 120 -7.24 -18.17 -10.35
C SER A 120 -6.62 -18.61 -11.67
N LYS A 121 -5.34 -18.99 -11.65
CA LYS A 121 -4.54 -19.22 -12.84
C LYS A 121 -4.48 -20.68 -13.23
N SER A 122 -4.33 -20.93 -14.52
CA SER A 122 -3.96 -22.24 -15.07
C SER A 122 -2.48 -22.51 -14.81
N SER A 123 -2.08 -23.78 -14.69
CA SER A 123 -0.71 -24.20 -14.31
C SER A 123 0.42 -23.68 -15.21
N SER A 124 0.11 -23.17 -16.41
CA SER A 124 1.07 -22.65 -17.38
C SER A 124 1.27 -21.13 -17.33
N GLU A 125 0.43 -20.36 -16.63
CA GLU A 125 0.53 -18.89 -16.64
C GLU A 125 1.54 -18.37 -15.60
N PRO A 126 2.41 -17.39 -15.95
CA PRO A 126 3.37 -16.81 -15.01
C PRO A 126 2.70 -15.84 -14.02
N TYR A 127 3.29 -15.64 -12.83
CA TYR A 127 2.75 -14.71 -11.82
C TYR A 127 2.86 -13.26 -12.28
N ASP A 128 1.78 -12.48 -12.09
CA ASP A 128 1.77 -11.04 -12.29
C ASP A 128 2.40 -10.35 -11.07
N LEU A 129 3.73 -10.21 -11.13
CA LEU A 129 4.50 -9.54 -10.08
C LEU A 129 4.23 -8.04 -10.01
N VAL A 130 3.76 -7.42 -11.11
CA VAL A 130 3.39 -6.00 -11.10
C VAL A 130 2.15 -5.82 -10.24
N ARG A 131 1.13 -6.68 -10.41
CA ARG A 131 -0.03 -6.74 -9.52
C ARG A 131 0.37 -6.98 -8.07
N THR A 132 1.25 -7.95 -7.80
CA THR A 132 1.73 -8.21 -6.43
C THR A 132 2.46 -7.01 -5.84
N SER A 133 3.26 -6.28 -6.62
CA SER A 133 3.94 -5.07 -6.17
C SER A 133 2.96 -3.94 -5.80
N ARG A 134 1.84 -3.79 -6.53
CA ARG A 134 0.77 -2.85 -6.19
C ARG A 134 0.12 -3.22 -4.86
N MET A 135 -0.13 -4.50 -4.62
CA MET A 135 -0.69 -4.99 -3.35
C MET A 135 0.28 -4.80 -2.18
N ALA A 136 1.57 -5.02 -2.40
CA ALA A 136 2.62 -4.74 -1.43
C ALA A 136 2.63 -3.24 -1.06
N GLY A 137 2.65 -2.36 -2.07
CA GLY A 137 2.64 -0.91 -1.87
C GLY A 137 1.39 -0.44 -1.13
N TYR A 138 0.22 -0.97 -1.46
CA TYR A 138 -1.03 -0.66 -0.75
C TYR A 138 -0.96 -1.08 0.73
N GLY A 139 -0.51 -2.30 1.03
CA GLY A 139 -0.34 -2.77 2.40
C GLY A 139 0.65 -1.93 3.21
N LEU A 140 1.79 -1.58 2.59
CA LEU A 140 2.86 -0.82 3.23
C LEU A 140 2.50 0.66 3.47
N LEU A 141 1.99 1.35 2.45
CA LEU A 141 1.88 2.81 2.49
C LEU A 141 0.52 3.30 2.97
N ILE A 142 -0.53 2.51 2.75
CA ILE A 142 -1.91 2.95 2.98
C ILE A 142 -2.53 2.16 4.11
N LEU A 143 -2.66 0.84 3.96
CA LEU A 143 -3.44 0.03 4.89
C LEU A 143 -2.78 -0.10 6.27
N GLY A 144 -1.48 -0.38 6.32
CA GLY A 144 -0.74 -0.50 7.58
C GLY A 144 -0.84 0.73 8.49
N PRO A 145 -0.48 1.94 8.01
CA PRO A 145 -0.64 3.17 8.78
C PRO A 145 -2.11 3.47 9.10
N SER A 146 -3.01 3.26 8.15
CA SER A 146 -4.46 3.50 8.35
C SER A 146 -5.04 2.62 9.46
N LEU A 147 -4.75 1.32 9.47
CA LEU A 147 -5.19 0.40 10.53
C LEU A 147 -4.59 0.79 11.88
N HIS A 148 -3.31 1.16 11.92
CA HIS A 148 -2.70 1.65 13.16
C HIS A 148 -3.48 2.84 13.73
N LEU A 149 -3.79 3.84 12.89
CA LEU A 149 -4.53 5.03 13.31
C LEU A 149 -5.97 4.69 13.70
N TRP A 150 -6.65 3.87 12.91
CA TRP A 150 -8.03 3.45 13.14
C TRP A 150 -8.23 2.76 14.48
N PHE A 151 -7.44 1.70 14.76
CA PHE A 151 -7.60 0.95 16.00
C PHE A 151 -7.22 1.77 17.25
N ASN A 152 -6.25 2.67 17.14
CA ASN A 152 -5.93 3.62 18.21
C ASN A 152 -7.00 4.71 18.38
N LEU A 153 -7.64 5.17 17.32
CA LEU A 153 -8.76 6.10 17.40
C LEU A 153 -9.94 5.43 18.08
N MET A 154 -10.29 4.22 17.67
CA MET A 154 -11.39 3.45 18.28
C MET A 154 -11.12 3.12 19.75
N SER A 155 -9.87 2.87 20.14
CA SER A 155 -9.53 2.66 21.56
C SER A 155 -9.61 3.94 22.38
N LYS A 156 -9.34 5.12 21.79
CA LYS A 156 -9.52 6.42 22.45
C LYS A 156 -10.98 6.82 22.59
N LEU A 157 -11.78 6.68 21.53
CA LEU A 157 -13.20 7.04 21.53
C LEU A 157 -14.04 6.10 22.40
N PHE A 158 -13.70 4.82 22.40
CA PHE A 158 -14.44 3.78 23.11
C PHE A 158 -13.45 2.90 23.90
N PRO A 159 -12.92 3.37 25.04
CA PRO A 159 -11.87 2.67 25.79
C PRO A 159 -12.34 1.37 26.43
N LYS A 160 -13.65 1.26 26.71
CA LYS A 160 -14.23 0.07 27.32
C LYS A 160 -14.29 -1.09 26.31
N ARG A 161 -14.24 -2.32 26.84
CA ARG A 161 -14.32 -3.57 26.08
C ARG A 161 -15.66 -4.30 26.30
N ASP A 162 -16.67 -3.57 26.77
CA ASP A 162 -18.03 -4.10 26.93
C ASP A 162 -18.72 -4.28 25.56
N LEU A 163 -19.85 -4.97 25.56
CA LEU A 163 -20.59 -5.29 24.34
C LEU A 163 -21.04 -4.02 23.59
N ILE A 164 -21.53 -3.01 24.30
CA ILE A 164 -22.04 -1.78 23.67
C ILE A 164 -20.89 -1.03 22.99
N SER A 165 -19.75 -0.87 23.68
CA SER A 165 -18.56 -0.26 23.10
C SER A 165 -18.02 -1.04 21.89
N THR A 166 -18.11 -2.37 21.91
CA THR A 166 -17.71 -3.23 20.80
C THR A 166 -18.63 -3.02 19.59
N LEU A 167 -19.95 -3.03 19.79
CA LEU A 167 -20.93 -2.79 18.72
C LEU A 167 -20.79 -1.38 18.13
N LYS A 168 -20.49 -0.35 18.94
CA LYS A 168 -20.21 1.01 18.44
C LYS A 168 -18.98 1.04 17.52
N LYS A 169 -17.88 0.38 17.91
CA LYS A 169 -16.67 0.28 17.07
C LYS A 169 -16.94 -0.45 15.76
N MET A 170 -17.72 -1.53 15.80
CA MET A 170 -18.15 -2.27 14.61
C MET A 170 -18.99 -1.40 13.68
N ALA A 171 -19.97 -0.66 14.21
CA ALA A 171 -20.79 0.25 13.42
C ALA A 171 -19.94 1.34 12.74
N MET A 172 -18.98 1.92 13.46
CA MET A 172 -18.01 2.87 12.88
C MET A 172 -17.15 2.22 11.79
N GLY A 173 -16.77 0.96 11.98
CA GLY A 173 -16.05 0.16 10.99
C GLY A 173 -16.86 0.00 9.70
N GLN A 174 -18.12 -0.43 9.81
CA GLN A 174 -18.99 -0.68 8.67
C GLN A 174 -19.44 0.58 7.94
N LEU A 175 -19.69 1.68 8.66
CA LEU A 175 -20.26 2.89 8.07
C LEU A 175 -19.20 3.85 7.54
N LEU A 176 -17.98 3.85 8.11
CA LEU A 176 -16.95 4.82 7.76
C LEU A 176 -15.70 4.15 7.22
N TYR A 177 -15.06 3.29 8.01
CA TYR A 177 -13.74 2.77 7.66
C TYR A 177 -13.79 1.83 6.45
N GLY A 178 -14.68 0.84 6.46
CA GLY A 178 -14.87 -0.13 5.38
C GLY A 178 -15.14 0.53 4.03
N PRO A 179 -16.18 1.38 3.91
CA PRO A 179 -16.49 2.08 2.65
C PRO A 179 -15.33 2.95 2.17
N THR A 180 -14.71 3.74 3.08
CA THR A 180 -13.58 4.61 2.74
C THR A 180 -12.39 3.81 2.21
N MET A 181 -12.00 2.75 2.92
CA MET A 181 -10.86 1.92 2.52
C MET A 181 -11.14 1.14 1.23
N THR A 182 -12.39 0.74 0.97
CA THR A 182 -12.77 0.04 -0.26
C THR A 182 -12.70 0.98 -1.47
N VAL A 183 -13.20 2.21 -1.33
CA VAL A 183 -13.05 3.26 -2.36
C VAL A 183 -11.57 3.53 -2.63
N VAL A 184 -10.77 3.76 -1.59
CA VAL A 184 -9.33 4.00 -1.72
C VAL A 184 -8.63 2.83 -2.43
N PHE A 185 -8.95 1.58 -2.04
CA PHE A 185 -8.37 0.39 -2.66
C PHE A 185 -8.68 0.32 -4.16
N PHE A 186 -9.96 0.45 -4.56
CA PHE A 186 -10.34 0.37 -5.96
C PHE A 186 -9.80 1.54 -6.78
N SER A 187 -9.87 2.77 -6.27
CA SER A 187 -9.35 3.94 -6.95
C SER A 187 -7.85 3.88 -7.15
N LEU A 188 -7.08 3.49 -6.13
CA LEU A 188 -5.63 3.34 -6.24
C LEU A 188 -5.26 2.23 -7.24
N ASN A 189 -5.91 1.07 -7.16
CA ASN A 189 -5.64 -0.02 -8.08
C ASN A 189 -5.97 0.36 -9.52
N ALA A 190 -7.14 0.97 -9.76
CA ALA A 190 -7.52 1.43 -11.10
C ALA A 190 -6.54 2.48 -11.64
N ARG A 191 -6.15 3.43 -10.80
CA ARG A 191 -5.18 4.46 -11.21
C ARG A 191 -3.82 3.87 -11.55
N LEU A 192 -3.33 2.90 -10.77
CA LEU A 192 -2.06 2.19 -11.02
C LEU A 192 -2.13 1.21 -12.20
N GLN A 193 -3.33 0.94 -12.72
CA GLN A 193 -3.54 0.22 -13.98
C GLN A 193 -3.64 1.15 -15.19
N GLY A 194 -3.55 2.48 -14.98
CA GLY A 194 -3.59 3.47 -16.05
C GLY A 194 -4.99 3.94 -16.42
N GLU A 195 -6.02 3.58 -15.64
CA GLU A 195 -7.39 4.02 -15.91
C GLU A 195 -7.56 5.55 -15.75
N SER A 196 -8.41 6.10 -16.61
CA SER A 196 -8.88 7.48 -16.58
C SER A 196 -9.85 7.73 -15.43
N GLY A 197 -10.15 8.99 -15.13
CA GLY A 197 -11.06 9.35 -14.03
C GLY A 197 -12.46 8.73 -14.18
N ASP A 198 -12.99 8.73 -15.41
CA ASP A 198 -14.33 8.21 -15.70
C ASP A 198 -14.40 6.68 -15.58
N GLU A 199 -13.34 5.97 -15.98
CA GLU A 199 -13.21 4.53 -15.80
C GLU A 199 -13.13 4.14 -14.32
N ILE A 200 -12.37 4.91 -13.52
CA ILE A 200 -12.30 4.71 -12.06
C ILE A 200 -13.68 4.87 -11.42
N VAL A 201 -14.42 5.91 -11.78
CA VAL A 201 -15.79 6.14 -11.26
C VAL A 201 -16.72 5.01 -11.70
N SER A 202 -16.61 4.55 -12.93
CA SER A 202 -17.41 3.43 -13.45
C SER A 202 -17.12 2.13 -12.71
N ARG A 203 -15.84 1.84 -12.42
CA ARG A 203 -15.43 0.70 -11.59
C ARG A 203 -16.00 0.78 -10.19
N LEU A 204 -15.91 1.95 -9.54
CA LEU A 204 -16.47 2.13 -8.20
C LEU A 204 -17.98 1.88 -8.19
N LYS A 205 -18.73 2.41 -9.16
CA LYS A 205 -20.18 2.18 -9.26
C LYS A 205 -20.52 0.70 -9.45
N ARG A 206 -19.70 -0.03 -10.21
CA ARG A 206 -19.90 -1.44 -10.49
C ARG A 206 -19.55 -2.33 -9.30
N ASP A 207 -18.40 -2.11 -8.66
CA ASP A 207 -17.78 -3.10 -7.78
C ASP A 207 -17.92 -2.76 -6.29
N LEU A 208 -18.16 -1.49 -5.92
CA LEU A 208 -18.20 -1.04 -4.52
C LEU A 208 -19.35 -1.68 -3.73
N LEU A 209 -20.59 -1.55 -4.22
CA LEU A 209 -21.77 -2.08 -3.54
C LEU A 209 -21.74 -3.61 -3.43
N PRO A 210 -21.47 -4.38 -4.51
CA PRO A 210 -21.33 -5.83 -4.39
C PRO A 210 -20.26 -6.25 -3.37
N THR A 211 -19.11 -5.57 -3.35
CA THR A 211 -18.04 -5.86 -2.39
C THR A 211 -18.48 -5.62 -0.95
N MET A 212 -19.20 -4.52 -0.70
CA MET A 212 -19.72 -4.20 0.63
C MET A 212 -20.81 -5.20 1.08
N LEU A 213 -21.71 -5.58 0.17
CA LEU A 213 -22.78 -6.54 0.47
C LEU A 213 -22.21 -7.93 0.77
N ASN A 214 -21.24 -8.41 -0.02
CA ASN A 214 -20.59 -9.69 0.25
C ASN A 214 -19.89 -9.67 1.62
N GLY A 215 -19.33 -8.52 2.00
CA GLY A 215 -18.63 -8.34 3.27
C GLY A 215 -19.51 -8.10 4.49
N ILE A 216 -20.83 -7.87 4.31
CA ILE A 216 -21.68 -7.31 5.36
C ILE A 216 -21.88 -8.24 6.57
N MET A 217 -21.73 -9.56 6.39
CA MET A 217 -21.75 -10.52 7.49
C MET A 217 -20.34 -10.85 7.97
N TYR A 218 -19.40 -10.97 7.04
CA TYR A 218 -18.02 -11.36 7.33
C TYR A 218 -17.30 -10.33 8.21
N TRP A 219 -17.32 -9.06 7.81
CA TRP A 219 -16.56 -8.03 8.49
C TRP A 219 -17.06 -7.71 9.91
N PRO A 220 -18.37 -7.62 10.19
CA PRO A 220 -18.83 -7.46 11.57
C PRO A 220 -18.42 -8.60 12.49
N PHE A 221 -18.42 -9.84 12.01
CA PHE A 221 -17.95 -10.98 12.79
C PHE A 221 -16.45 -10.86 13.12
N CYS A 222 -15.63 -10.55 12.13
CA CYS A 222 -14.19 -10.31 12.30
C CYS A 222 -13.91 -9.13 13.24
N ASP A 223 -14.65 -8.02 13.09
CA ASP A 223 -14.53 -6.84 13.93
C ASP A 223 -14.94 -7.14 15.38
N PHE A 224 -16.02 -7.90 15.59
CA PHE A 224 -16.44 -8.33 16.92
C PHE A 224 -15.31 -9.09 17.63
N ILE A 225 -14.72 -10.08 16.96
CA ILE A 225 -13.61 -10.86 17.52
C ILE A 225 -12.43 -9.94 17.85
N THR A 226 -12.06 -9.08 16.90
CA THR A 226 -10.91 -8.18 17.00
C THR A 226 -11.07 -7.20 18.17
N PHE A 227 -12.21 -6.52 18.27
CA PHE A 227 -12.45 -5.52 19.30
C PHE A 227 -12.73 -6.12 20.68
N ARG A 228 -13.38 -7.28 20.75
CA ARG A 228 -13.74 -7.93 22.03
C ARG A 228 -12.56 -8.66 22.65
N PHE A 229 -11.81 -9.45 21.87
CA PHE A 229 -10.83 -10.40 22.40
C PHE A 229 -9.37 -10.00 22.17
N VAL A 230 -9.06 -9.17 21.18
CA VAL A 230 -7.66 -8.86 20.81
C VAL A 230 -7.18 -7.54 21.46
N PRO A 231 -5.97 -7.49 22.03
CA PRO A 231 -5.41 -6.25 22.56
C PRO A 231 -5.06 -5.27 21.43
N VAL A 232 -5.22 -3.96 21.66
CA VAL A 232 -5.17 -2.90 20.63
C VAL A 232 -3.90 -2.94 19.76
N HIS A 233 -2.76 -3.26 20.35
CA HIS A 233 -1.50 -3.31 19.60
C HIS A 233 -1.44 -4.45 18.56
N LEU A 234 -2.22 -5.52 18.74
CA LEU A 234 -2.32 -6.68 17.82
C LEU A 234 -3.56 -6.64 16.92
N GLN A 235 -4.54 -5.75 17.17
CA GLN A 235 -5.74 -5.63 16.34
C GLN A 235 -5.44 -5.41 14.84
N PRO A 236 -4.46 -4.55 14.46
CA PRO A 236 -4.07 -4.41 13.05
C PRO A 236 -3.56 -5.72 12.42
N LEU A 237 -2.83 -6.54 13.18
CA LEU A 237 -2.32 -7.82 12.69
C LEU A 237 -3.49 -8.78 12.42
N VAL A 238 -4.37 -8.96 13.41
CA VAL A 238 -5.53 -9.87 13.30
C VAL A 238 -6.48 -9.42 12.18
N SER A 239 -6.75 -8.13 12.08
CA SER A 239 -7.58 -7.57 11.01
C SER A 239 -6.99 -7.84 9.62
N ASN A 240 -5.68 -7.64 9.42
CA ASN A 240 -5.02 -8.00 8.15
C ASN A 240 -5.09 -9.52 7.88
N SER A 241 -4.96 -10.37 8.91
CA SER A 241 -5.11 -11.82 8.73
C SER A 241 -6.52 -12.21 8.26
N PHE A 242 -7.56 -11.53 8.75
CA PHE A 242 -8.90 -11.69 8.20
C PHE A 242 -8.98 -11.19 6.75
N SER A 243 -8.34 -10.07 6.41
CA SER A 243 -8.25 -9.62 5.00
C SER A 243 -7.63 -10.67 4.08
N TYR A 244 -6.61 -11.39 4.51
CA TYR A 244 -6.04 -12.51 3.75
C TYR A 244 -7.10 -13.60 3.48
N LEU A 245 -7.81 -14.04 4.52
CA LEU A 245 -8.84 -15.07 4.39
C LEU A 245 -9.97 -14.61 3.47
N TRP A 246 -10.39 -13.36 3.61
CA TRP A 246 -11.37 -12.72 2.74
C TRP A 246 -10.94 -12.75 1.27
N THR A 247 -9.70 -12.36 0.97
CA THR A 247 -9.17 -12.37 -0.41
C THR A 247 -9.13 -13.77 -1.00
N VAL A 248 -8.69 -14.77 -0.22
CA VAL A 248 -8.69 -16.17 -0.66
C VAL A 248 -10.12 -16.67 -0.92
N TYR A 249 -11.06 -16.40 0.00
CA TYR A 249 -12.46 -16.77 -0.16
C TYR A 249 -13.10 -16.14 -1.41
N MET A 250 -12.96 -14.82 -1.58
CA MET A 250 -13.50 -14.12 -2.75
C MET A 250 -12.92 -14.67 -4.06
N THR A 251 -11.62 -14.97 -4.07
CA THR A 251 -10.98 -15.53 -5.25
C THR A 251 -11.49 -16.94 -5.55
N TYR A 252 -11.61 -17.78 -4.52
CA TYR A 252 -12.13 -19.12 -4.65
C TYR A 252 -13.57 -19.13 -5.18
N MET A 253 -14.46 -18.32 -4.59
CA MET A 253 -15.84 -18.18 -5.07
C MET A 253 -15.89 -17.73 -6.54
N ALA A 254 -15.10 -16.71 -6.91
CA ALA A 254 -15.00 -16.26 -8.30
C ALA A 254 -14.44 -17.33 -9.25
N SER A 255 -13.61 -18.26 -8.76
CA SER A 255 -13.10 -19.38 -9.56
C SER A 255 -14.17 -20.45 -9.84
N LEU A 256 -15.14 -20.63 -8.94
CA LEU A 256 -16.25 -21.57 -9.10
C LEU A 256 -17.33 -21.08 -10.09
N GLU A 257 -17.50 -19.76 -10.19
CA GLU A 257 -18.48 -19.15 -11.10
C GLU A 257 -18.06 -19.20 -12.56
N LYS A 258 -16.78 -19.48 -12.86
CA LYS A 258 -16.37 -19.84 -14.22
C LYS A 258 -16.96 -21.21 -14.51
N PRO A 259 -17.95 -21.36 -15.41
CA PRO A 259 -18.45 -22.67 -15.75
C PRO A 259 -17.25 -23.49 -16.21
N VAL A 260 -17.02 -24.64 -15.59
CA VAL A 260 -16.19 -25.69 -16.17
C VAL A 260 -16.82 -25.96 -17.52
N SER A 261 -16.28 -25.35 -18.57
CA SER A 261 -16.63 -25.67 -19.94
C SER A 261 -16.19 -27.11 -20.13
N ILE A 262 -17.13 -28.03 -19.84
CA ILE A 262 -17.03 -29.44 -20.16
C ILE A 262 -16.80 -29.46 -21.66
N THR A 263 -15.53 -29.65 -22.02
CA THR A 263 -15.13 -29.93 -23.39
C THR A 263 -15.46 -31.41 -23.56
N CYS A 264 -16.67 -31.69 -24.05
CA CYS A 264 -17.05 -32.98 -24.60
C CYS A 264 -17.12 -32.84 -26.12
#